data_AF-A0A4V3C984-F1
#
_entry.id   AF-A0A4V3C984-F1
#
_cell.length_a   1.000
_cell.length_b   1.000
_cell.length_c   1.000
_cell.angle_alpha   90.00
_cell.angle_beta   90.00
_cell.angle_gamma   90.00
#
_symmetry.space_group_name_H-M   'P 1'
#
loop_
_entity.id
_entity.type
_entity.pdbx_description
1 polymer ?
#
loop_
_entity_poly.entity_id
_entity_poly.type
_entity_poly.pdbx_seq_one_letter_code
_entity_poly.pdbx_strand_id
1 'polypeptide(L)'
;MTAIEDEEDDMAFAVARTRDEAHLYLELHPCPDCGSVDAPWEHGLAEEHGELVISYAAVCPGCEAEREYLFGLPARDTAAVGWPTFGGPEPSELLDPGQWMDVADQAAAVVPTAPAEAARVLALARAAVDEVIKFVPGGQDAVPDEEFWTPEGRAIRDAEPGRFRLERLMVVRDAYHDLVRDTGAR
;
A
#
# COMPACT_ATOMS: atom_id res chain seq x y z
N MET A 1 16.10 26.61 37.95
CA MET A 1 16.92 25.67 37.19
C MET A 1 15.93 24.72 36.56
N THR A 2 15.38 25.16 35.43
CA THR A 2 14.25 24.50 34.76
C THR A 2 14.86 23.41 33.89
N ALA A 3 14.60 22.15 34.23
CA ALA A 3 14.78 21.06 33.28
C ALA A 3 13.72 21.29 32.20
N ILE A 4 14.19 21.65 31.01
CA ILE A 4 13.43 21.44 29.79
C ILE A 4 13.51 19.92 29.63
N GLU A 5 12.44 19.24 29.99
CA GLU A 5 12.26 17.85 29.58
C GLU A 5 12.06 17.95 28.07
N ASP A 6 13.11 17.62 27.33
CA ASP A 6 13.03 17.39 25.89
C ASP A 6 12.05 16.24 25.71
N GLU A 7 10.77 16.57 25.50
CA GLU A 7 9.84 15.72 24.76
C GLU A 7 10.41 15.65 23.34
N GLU A 8 11.44 14.81 23.17
CA GLU A 8 11.79 14.23 21.88
C GLU A 8 10.53 13.48 21.45
N ASP A 9 9.69 14.19 20.68
CA ASP A 9 8.56 13.63 19.97
C ASP A 9 9.15 12.52 19.08
N ASP A 10 9.06 11.29 19.59
CA ASP A 10 9.51 10.05 18.96
C ASP A 10 8.66 9.89 17.69
N MET A 11 9.06 10.57 16.61
CA MET A 11 8.35 10.58 15.35
C MET A 11 8.50 9.21 14.72
N ALA A 12 7.62 8.29 15.13
CA ALA A 12 7.54 6.97 14.55
C ALA A 12 7.17 7.10 13.07
N PHE A 13 8.12 6.78 12.19
CA PHE A 13 7.87 6.69 10.76
C PHE A 13 7.01 5.47 10.45
N ALA A 14 5.98 5.65 9.64
CA ALA A 14 5.18 4.52 9.16
C ALA A 14 6.07 3.51 8.44
N VAL A 15 5.88 2.22 8.74
CA VAL A 15 6.76 1.15 8.28
C VAL A 15 6.39 0.71 6.87
N ALA A 16 7.36 0.78 5.97
CA ALA A 16 7.29 0.08 4.69
C ALA A 16 7.65 -1.39 4.91
N ARG A 17 6.64 -2.28 4.90
CA ARG A 17 6.85 -3.70 5.24
C ARG A 17 7.53 -4.46 4.10
N THR A 18 7.42 -3.96 2.87
CA THR A 18 8.13 -4.45 1.68
C THR A 18 8.49 -3.31 0.73
N ARG A 19 9.44 -3.57 -0.18
CA ARG A 19 9.77 -2.62 -1.26
C ARG A 19 8.61 -2.39 -2.22
N ASP A 20 7.85 -3.44 -2.56
CA ASP A 20 6.69 -3.31 -3.46
C ASP A 20 5.63 -2.40 -2.85
N GLU A 21 5.42 -2.47 -1.52
CA GLU A 21 4.51 -1.57 -0.81
C GLU A 21 5.01 -0.12 -0.82
N ALA A 22 6.28 0.12 -0.52
CA ALA A 22 6.86 1.47 -0.59
C ALA A 22 6.71 2.07 -1.99
N HIS A 23 7.04 1.30 -3.03
CA HIS A 23 6.89 1.75 -4.42
C HIS A 23 5.44 2.06 -4.78
N LEU A 24 4.49 1.21 -4.37
CA LEU A 24 3.06 1.49 -4.59
C LEU A 24 2.62 2.76 -3.88
N TYR A 25 3.05 2.98 -2.64
CA TYR A 25 2.78 4.23 -1.92
C TYR A 25 3.30 5.44 -2.71
N LEU A 26 4.54 5.38 -3.21
CA LEU A 26 5.12 6.48 -3.99
C LEU A 26 4.38 6.73 -5.32
N GLU A 27 3.86 5.69 -5.97
CA GLU A 27 3.03 5.79 -7.19
C GLU A 27 1.68 6.45 -6.92
N LEU A 28 1.08 6.19 -5.75
CA LEU A 28 -0.19 6.78 -5.33
C LEU A 28 -0.09 8.23 -4.86
N HIS A 29 1.13 8.75 -4.68
CA HIS A 29 1.38 10.12 -4.26
C HIS A 29 2.12 10.90 -5.36
N PRO A 30 1.43 11.38 -6.42
CA PRO A 30 2.01 12.22 -7.45
C PRO A 30 2.70 13.46 -6.87
N CYS A 31 3.58 14.08 -7.66
CA CYS A 31 4.21 15.33 -7.28
C CYS A 31 3.14 16.39 -6.90
N PRO A 32 3.19 16.98 -5.69
CA PRO A 32 2.18 17.94 -5.24
C PRO A 32 2.18 19.23 -6.07
N ASP A 33 3.31 19.58 -6.68
CA ASP A 33 3.46 20.83 -7.43
C ASP A 33 2.93 20.75 -8.86
N CYS A 34 3.05 19.59 -9.53
CA CYS A 34 2.69 19.44 -10.93
C CYS A 34 1.83 18.22 -11.28
N GLY A 35 1.57 17.33 -10.31
CA GLY A 35 0.75 16.13 -10.49
C GLY A 35 1.43 14.99 -11.26
N SER A 36 2.72 15.09 -11.58
CA SER A 36 3.44 14.00 -12.26
C SER A 36 3.62 12.79 -11.34
N VAL A 37 3.28 11.60 -11.83
CA VAL A 37 3.56 10.32 -11.16
C VAL A 37 4.99 9.84 -11.37
N ASP A 38 5.66 10.32 -12.43
CA ASP A 38 7.01 9.89 -12.75
C ASP A 38 8.00 10.44 -11.71
N ALA A 39 8.81 9.54 -11.15
CA ALA A 39 9.94 9.90 -10.33
C ALA A 39 11.02 8.82 -10.43
N PRO A 40 12.26 9.17 -10.81
CA PRO A 40 13.39 8.26 -10.78
C PRO A 40 13.89 8.08 -9.35
N TRP A 41 13.11 7.38 -8.51
CA TRP A 41 13.40 7.18 -7.10
C TRP A 41 14.75 6.48 -6.88
N GLU A 42 15.63 7.15 -6.15
CA GLU A 42 16.79 6.55 -5.52
C GLU A 42 16.42 6.22 -4.07
N HIS A 43 16.92 5.09 -3.55
CA HIS A 43 16.64 4.70 -2.17
C HIS A 43 17.90 4.26 -1.43
N GLY A 44 17.89 4.46 -0.12
CA GLY A 44 18.98 4.11 0.77
C GLY A 44 18.54 4.09 2.23
N LEU A 45 19.50 3.87 3.12
CA LEU A 45 19.30 4.02 4.56
C LEU A 45 19.75 5.42 4.98
N ALA A 46 18.97 6.06 5.84
CA ALA A 46 19.28 7.33 6.48
C ALA A 46 19.10 7.20 8.00
N GLU A 47 19.72 8.10 8.76
CA GLU A 47 19.53 8.21 10.21
C GLU A 47 18.78 9.51 10.47
N GLU A 48 17.58 9.39 11.05
CA GLU A 48 16.70 10.52 11.36
C GLU A 48 16.35 10.44 12.83
N HIS A 49 16.67 11.49 13.59
CA HIS A 49 16.45 11.54 15.04
C HIS A 49 17.05 10.35 15.83
N GLY A 50 18.14 9.77 15.32
CA GLY A 50 18.80 8.60 15.94
C GLY A 50 18.14 7.25 15.60
N GLU A 51 17.11 7.25 14.75
CA GLU A 51 16.50 6.05 14.20
C GLU A 51 16.95 5.81 12.76
N LEU A 52 17.12 4.53 12.42
CA LEU A 52 17.39 4.15 11.03
C LEU A 52 16.07 4.15 10.26
N VAL A 53 16.07 4.79 9.09
CA VAL A 53 14.92 4.85 8.18
C VAL A 53 15.33 4.49 6.76
N ILE A 54 14.35 4.10 5.93
CA ILE A 54 14.53 3.95 4.49
C ILE A 54 14.12 5.26 3.83
N SER A 55 15.06 5.94 3.18
CA SER A 55 14.78 7.15 2.39
C SER A 55 14.56 6.79 0.94
N TYR A 56 13.55 7.39 0.33
CA TYR A 56 13.31 7.44 -1.11
C TYR A 56 13.34 8.90 -1.56
N ALA A 57 14.31 9.25 -2.41
CA ALA A 57 14.49 10.60 -2.92
C ALA A 57 14.42 10.64 -4.45
N ALA A 58 13.83 11.69 -4.99
CA ALA A 58 13.77 11.92 -6.43
C ALA A 58 13.68 13.42 -6.76
N VAL A 59 14.12 13.78 -7.96
CA VAL A 59 13.80 15.07 -8.59
C VAL A 59 12.66 14.85 -9.57
N CYS A 60 11.57 15.60 -9.43
CA CYS A 60 10.43 15.48 -10.32
C CYS A 60 10.82 15.90 -11.76
N PRO A 61 10.67 15.02 -12.77
CA PRO A 61 11.03 15.36 -14.14
C PRO A 61 10.09 16.42 -14.77
N GLY A 62 8.91 16.66 -14.19
CA GLY A 62 7.94 17.62 -14.69
C GLY A 62 8.15 19.06 -14.21
N CYS A 63 8.62 19.26 -12.98
CA CYS A 63 8.76 20.59 -12.37
C CYS A 63 10.05 20.82 -11.59
N GLU A 64 10.96 19.85 -11.59
CA GLU A 64 12.27 19.89 -10.90
C GLU A 64 12.20 19.96 -9.37
N ALA A 65 10.99 19.87 -8.78
CA ALA A 65 10.84 19.79 -7.32
C ALA A 65 11.52 18.54 -6.76
N GLU A 66 12.30 18.71 -5.70
CA GLU A 66 12.84 17.62 -4.89
C GLU A 66 11.70 16.98 -4.08
N ARG A 67 11.70 15.65 -4.03
CA ARG A 67 10.72 14.85 -3.29
C ARG A 67 11.48 13.83 -2.46
N GLU A 68 11.09 13.71 -1.20
CA GLU A 68 11.62 12.71 -0.28
C GLU A 68 10.49 12.09 0.54
N TYR A 69 10.58 10.77 0.74
CA TYR A 69 9.75 10.02 1.67
C TYR A 69 10.63 9.14 2.55
N LEU A 70 10.32 9.12 3.84
CA LEU A 70 11.02 8.35 4.85
C LEU A 70 10.07 7.29 5.41
N PHE A 71 10.55 6.05 5.51
CA PHE A 71 9.78 4.94 6.08
C PHE A 71 10.57 4.25 7.19
N GLY A 72 9.85 3.81 8.22
CA GLY A 72 10.43 2.97 9.27
C GLY A 72 10.87 1.61 8.71
N LEU A 73 11.90 1.00 9.33
CA LEU A 73 12.29 -0.36 9.00
C LEU A 73 11.35 -1.38 9.67
N PRO A 74 10.96 -2.44 8.96
CA PRO A 74 10.20 -3.50 9.58
C PRO A 74 11.06 -4.23 10.63
N ALA A 75 10.46 -4.58 11.76
CA ALA A 75 11.14 -5.31 12.83
C ALA A 75 11.64 -6.70 12.38
N ARG A 76 11.04 -7.25 11.31
CA ARG A 76 11.43 -8.50 10.66
C ARG A 76 11.26 -8.37 9.16
N ASP A 77 12.23 -8.89 8.41
CA ASP A 77 12.10 -8.99 6.97
C ASP A 77 10.91 -9.86 6.57
N THR A 78 10.10 -9.35 5.65
CA THR A 78 9.05 -10.12 4.99
C THR A 78 9.67 -11.02 3.92
N ALA A 79 9.48 -12.33 4.03
CA ALA A 79 9.87 -13.24 2.97
C ALA A 79 9.02 -13.02 1.71
N ALA A 80 9.65 -12.92 0.54
CA ALA A 80 8.93 -12.84 -0.73
C ALA A 80 8.23 -14.18 -1.03
N VAL A 81 6.90 -14.20 -0.93
CA VAL A 81 6.06 -15.36 -1.25
C VAL A 81 5.18 -15.01 -2.45
N GLY A 82 5.79 -14.97 -3.64
CA GLY A 82 5.10 -14.67 -4.91
C GLY A 82 5.29 -13.23 -5.39
N TRP A 83 4.43 -12.81 -6.32
CA TRP A 83 4.45 -11.45 -6.87
C TRP A 83 3.03 -10.92 -7.10
N PRO A 84 2.72 -9.67 -6.74
CA PRO A 84 3.56 -8.76 -5.94
C PRO A 84 3.71 -9.27 -4.49
N THR A 85 4.74 -8.82 -3.77
CA THR A 85 4.90 -9.09 -2.33
C THR A 85 4.55 -7.84 -1.54
N PHE A 86 3.28 -7.69 -1.16
CA PHE A 86 2.86 -6.67 -0.20
C PHE A 86 2.91 -7.22 1.22
N GLY A 87 3.64 -6.51 2.09
CA GLY A 87 3.59 -6.65 3.54
C GLY A 87 3.82 -8.03 4.18
N GLY A 88 3.75 -8.04 5.50
CA GLY A 88 3.73 -9.23 6.35
C GLY A 88 2.29 -9.67 6.70
N PRO A 89 2.08 -10.51 7.73
CA PRO A 89 0.75 -10.85 8.22
C PRO A 89 0.01 -9.66 8.87
N GLU A 90 0.74 -8.64 9.32
CA GLU A 90 0.19 -7.40 9.89
C GLU A 90 -0.44 -6.51 8.81
N PRO A 91 -1.44 -5.65 9.13
CA PRO A 91 -2.00 -4.67 8.20
C PRO A 91 -0.97 -3.59 7.78
N SER A 92 -1.31 -2.82 6.74
CA SER A 92 -0.46 -1.73 6.23
C SER A 92 -0.48 -0.52 7.15
N GLU A 93 0.67 0.14 7.29
CA GLU A 93 0.79 1.46 7.93
C GLU A 93 0.85 2.59 6.88
N LEU A 94 1.08 2.25 5.60
CA LEU A 94 1.25 3.22 4.52
C LEU A 94 -0.07 3.51 3.79
N LEU A 95 -0.88 2.48 3.58
CA LEU A 95 -2.10 2.55 2.80
C LEU A 95 -3.28 2.02 3.61
N ASP A 96 -4.34 2.81 3.65
CA ASP A 96 -5.56 2.40 4.33
C ASP A 96 -6.38 1.39 3.49
N PRO A 97 -7.38 0.71 4.08
CA PRO A 97 -8.18 -0.30 3.40
C PRO A 97 -8.88 0.23 2.15
N GLY A 98 -9.30 1.49 2.15
CA GLY A 98 -9.97 2.11 1.02
C GLY A 98 -9.00 2.36 -0.14
N GLN A 99 -7.78 2.80 0.14
CA GLN A 99 -6.71 2.95 -0.86
C GLN A 99 -6.32 1.60 -1.47
N TRP A 100 -6.18 0.55 -0.66
CA TRP A 100 -5.94 -0.81 -1.16
C TRP A 100 -7.07 -1.32 -2.07
N MET A 101 -8.33 -1.05 -1.70
CA MET A 101 -9.47 -1.44 -2.53
C MET A 101 -9.48 -0.68 -3.86
N ASP A 102 -9.10 0.59 -3.86
CA ASP A 102 -8.96 1.38 -5.09
C ASP A 102 -7.85 0.82 -6.01
N VAL A 103 -6.70 0.41 -5.45
CA VAL A 103 -5.64 -0.29 -6.21
C VAL A 103 -6.18 -1.56 -6.88
N ALA A 104 -6.97 -2.35 -6.15
CA ALA A 104 -7.60 -3.55 -6.71
C ALA A 104 -8.57 -3.22 -7.85
N ASP A 105 -9.41 -2.20 -7.68
CA ASP A 105 -10.38 -1.76 -8.69
C ASP A 105 -9.69 -1.22 -9.95
N GLN A 106 -8.67 -0.36 -9.78
CA GLN A 106 -7.90 0.20 -10.88
C GLN A 106 -7.22 -0.91 -11.69
N ALA A 107 -6.59 -1.89 -11.03
CA ALA A 107 -5.99 -3.04 -11.69
C ALA A 107 -7.05 -3.87 -12.46
N ALA A 108 -8.17 -4.19 -11.82
CA ALA A 108 -9.24 -4.97 -12.43
C ALA A 108 -9.94 -4.26 -13.61
N ALA A 109 -9.92 -2.93 -13.65
CA ALA A 109 -10.52 -2.14 -14.73
C ALA A 109 -9.74 -2.21 -16.06
N VAL A 110 -8.45 -2.55 -16.02
CA VAL A 110 -7.54 -2.49 -17.18
C VAL A 110 -6.89 -3.84 -17.53
N VAL A 111 -7.53 -4.95 -17.17
CA VAL A 111 -7.02 -6.30 -17.43
C VAL A 111 -6.74 -6.51 -18.94
N PRO A 112 -5.48 -6.75 -19.34
CA PRO A 112 -5.12 -6.97 -20.74
C PRO A 112 -5.75 -8.23 -21.34
N THR A 113 -5.77 -8.33 -22.67
CA THR A 113 -6.21 -9.56 -23.35
C THR A 113 -5.11 -10.63 -23.44
N ALA A 114 -3.84 -10.22 -23.32
CA ALA A 114 -2.71 -11.12 -23.32
C ALA A 114 -2.68 -11.96 -22.02
N PRO A 115 -2.76 -13.31 -22.09
CA PRO A 115 -2.91 -14.16 -20.91
C PRO A 115 -1.93 -13.92 -19.77
N ALA A 116 -0.64 -13.78 -20.09
CA ALA A 116 0.40 -13.63 -19.07
C ALA A 116 0.33 -12.25 -18.38
N GLU A 117 -0.04 -11.21 -19.11
CA GLU A 117 -0.20 -9.86 -18.56
C GLU A 117 -1.49 -9.76 -17.75
N ALA A 118 -2.57 -10.36 -18.24
CA ALA A 118 -3.83 -10.50 -17.53
C ALA A 118 -3.65 -11.20 -16.18
N ALA A 119 -2.93 -12.32 -16.16
CA ALA A 119 -2.62 -13.05 -14.93
C ALA A 119 -1.84 -12.19 -13.93
N ARG A 120 -0.89 -11.37 -14.38
CA ARG A 120 -0.14 -10.45 -13.51
C ARG A 120 -1.03 -9.36 -12.92
N VAL A 121 -1.86 -8.72 -13.74
CA VAL A 121 -2.77 -7.66 -13.29
C VAL A 121 -3.81 -8.20 -12.30
N LEU A 122 -4.36 -9.39 -12.55
CA LEU A 122 -5.29 -10.04 -11.63
C LEU A 122 -4.60 -10.50 -10.33
N ALA A 123 -3.33 -10.93 -10.38
CA ALA A 123 -2.55 -11.23 -9.19
C ALA A 123 -2.31 -9.99 -8.32
N LEU A 124 -2.03 -8.83 -8.94
CA LEU A 124 -1.95 -7.53 -8.26
C LEU A 124 -3.27 -7.17 -7.58
N ALA A 125 -4.40 -7.26 -8.31
CA ALA A 125 -5.72 -6.97 -7.75
C ALA A 125 -6.06 -7.89 -6.56
N ARG A 126 -5.77 -9.19 -6.69
CA ARG A 126 -5.92 -10.17 -5.61
C ARG A 126 -5.07 -9.82 -4.40
N ALA A 127 -3.80 -9.47 -4.60
CA ALA A 127 -2.88 -9.12 -3.52
C ALA A 127 -3.33 -7.85 -2.78
N ALA A 128 -3.86 -6.85 -3.50
CA ALA A 128 -4.43 -5.66 -2.88
C ALA A 128 -5.67 -5.99 -2.01
N VAL A 129 -6.55 -6.89 -2.46
CA VAL A 129 -7.69 -7.35 -1.62
C VAL A 129 -7.19 -8.16 -0.40
N ASP A 130 -6.15 -8.97 -0.56
CA ASP A 130 -5.51 -9.66 0.56
C ASP A 130 -5.00 -8.66 1.62
N GLU A 131 -4.48 -7.49 1.25
CA GLU A 131 -4.11 -6.42 2.20
C GLU A 131 -5.34 -5.87 2.95
N VAL A 132 -6.46 -5.60 2.26
CA VAL A 132 -7.69 -5.12 2.91
C VAL A 132 -8.18 -6.11 3.98
N ILE A 133 -8.09 -7.42 3.71
CA ILE A 133 -8.51 -8.46 4.65
C ILE A 133 -7.72 -8.41 5.97
N LYS A 134 -6.44 -8.00 5.94
CA LYS A 134 -5.58 -7.93 7.13
C LYS A 134 -6.05 -6.89 8.15
N PHE A 135 -6.86 -5.91 7.71
CA PHE A 135 -7.48 -4.92 8.58
C PHE A 135 -8.73 -5.40 9.30
N VAL A 136 -9.24 -6.60 9.00
CA VAL A 136 -10.38 -7.17 9.75
C VAL A 136 -9.87 -7.84 11.03
N PRO A 137 -10.20 -7.33 12.23
CA PRO A 137 -9.71 -7.92 13.46
C PRO A 137 -10.29 -9.32 13.67
N GLY A 138 -9.54 -10.18 14.37
CA GLY A 138 -9.95 -11.54 14.67
C GLY A 138 -11.33 -11.60 15.35
N GLY A 139 -12.28 -12.31 14.72
CA GLY A 139 -13.65 -12.47 15.23
C GLY A 139 -14.63 -11.38 14.79
N GLN A 140 -14.19 -10.39 14.00
CA GLN A 140 -15.06 -9.41 13.36
C GLN A 140 -15.39 -9.83 11.92
N ASP A 141 -16.43 -9.21 11.34
CA ASP A 141 -16.95 -9.51 10.01
C ASP A 141 -16.75 -8.37 9.00
N ALA A 142 -16.13 -7.26 9.41
CA ALA A 142 -15.85 -6.11 8.57
C ALA A 142 -14.62 -5.34 9.06
N VAL A 143 -14.07 -4.52 8.16
CA VAL A 143 -13.04 -3.55 8.50
C VAL A 143 -13.65 -2.46 9.40
N PRO A 144 -13.05 -2.15 10.57
CA PRO A 144 -13.50 -1.05 11.45
C PRO A 144 -13.42 0.31 10.76
N ASP A 145 -14.29 1.25 11.15
CA ASP A 145 -14.36 2.57 10.52
C ASP A 145 -13.10 3.41 10.79
N GLU A 146 -12.44 3.21 11.92
CA GLU A 146 -11.19 3.86 12.31
C GLU A 146 -9.99 3.48 11.43
N GLU A 147 -10.05 2.34 10.74
CA GLU A 147 -9.01 1.91 9.80
C GLU A 147 -9.03 2.73 8.51
N PHE A 148 -10.02 3.59 8.27
CA PHE A 148 -10.04 4.49 7.11
C PHE A 148 -9.53 5.88 7.49
N TRP A 149 -8.21 6.02 7.62
CA TRP A 149 -7.59 7.27 8.09
C TRP A 149 -7.36 8.30 6.98
N THR A 150 -7.37 7.94 5.70
CA THR A 150 -7.21 8.90 4.59
C THR A 150 -8.55 9.44 4.08
N PRO A 151 -8.61 10.68 3.57
CA PRO A 151 -9.80 11.19 2.88
C PRO A 151 -10.23 10.32 1.69
N GLU A 152 -9.26 9.84 0.91
CA GLU A 152 -9.48 9.01 -0.28
C GLU A 152 -10.09 7.67 0.12
N GLY A 153 -9.52 6.98 1.11
CA GLY A 153 -10.02 5.71 1.59
C GLY A 153 -11.42 5.79 2.18
N ARG A 154 -11.72 6.85 2.95
CA ARG A 154 -13.07 7.14 3.43
C ARG A 154 -14.07 7.34 2.29
N ALA A 155 -13.69 8.05 1.23
CA ALA A 155 -14.56 8.24 0.09
C ALA A 155 -14.91 6.91 -0.61
N ILE A 156 -13.94 6.00 -0.76
CA ILE A 156 -14.17 4.66 -1.30
C ILE A 156 -15.11 3.84 -0.40
N ARG A 157 -14.91 3.89 0.92
CA ARG A 157 -15.82 3.29 1.90
C ARG A 157 -17.23 3.84 1.78
N ASP A 158 -17.38 5.15 1.80
CA ASP A 158 -18.69 5.83 1.83
C ASP A 158 -19.53 5.53 0.58
N ALA A 159 -18.87 5.32 -0.57
CA ALA A 159 -19.53 4.95 -1.81
C ALA A 159 -20.19 3.55 -1.75
N GLU A 160 -19.52 2.57 -1.13
CA GLU A 160 -20.04 1.21 -1.01
C GLU A 160 -19.54 0.49 0.27
N PRO A 161 -20.07 0.81 1.47
CA PRO A 161 -19.52 0.29 2.73
C PRO A 161 -19.56 -1.24 2.84
N GLY A 162 -20.57 -1.85 2.20
CA GLY A 162 -20.76 -3.31 2.21
C GLY A 162 -19.61 -4.09 1.59
N ARG A 163 -18.77 -3.47 0.76
CA ARG A 163 -17.61 -4.10 0.13
C ARG A 163 -16.49 -4.46 1.11
N PHE A 164 -16.44 -3.81 2.27
CA PHE A 164 -15.45 -4.02 3.32
C PHE A 164 -15.88 -5.06 4.36
N ARG A 165 -16.95 -5.82 4.08
CA ARG A 165 -17.30 -7.02 4.85
C ARG A 165 -16.38 -8.17 4.45
N LEU A 166 -15.85 -8.88 5.44
CA LEU A 166 -14.91 -9.99 5.28
C LEU A 166 -15.42 -11.03 4.27
N GLU A 167 -16.69 -11.43 4.37
CA GLU A 167 -17.30 -12.38 3.42
C GLU A 167 -17.20 -11.89 1.97
N ARG A 168 -17.52 -10.60 1.73
CA ARG A 168 -17.47 -10.01 0.38
C ARG A 168 -16.04 -9.85 -0.12
N LEU A 169 -15.11 -9.44 0.74
CA LEU A 169 -13.67 -9.37 0.42
C LEU A 169 -13.12 -10.74 0.01
N MET A 170 -13.45 -11.79 0.76
CA MET A 170 -13.05 -13.17 0.43
C MET A 170 -13.60 -13.62 -0.92
N VAL A 171 -14.87 -13.34 -1.22
CA VAL A 171 -15.47 -13.66 -2.52
C VAL A 171 -14.75 -12.95 -3.67
N VAL A 172 -14.44 -11.65 -3.52
CA VAL A 172 -13.73 -10.89 -4.55
C VAL A 172 -12.31 -11.42 -4.76
N ARG A 173 -11.57 -11.67 -3.68
CA ARG A 173 -10.23 -12.26 -3.73
C ARG A 173 -10.24 -13.61 -4.47
N ASP A 174 -11.18 -14.47 -4.12
CA ASP A 174 -11.28 -15.82 -4.69
C ASP A 174 -11.67 -15.75 -6.17
N ALA A 175 -12.52 -14.80 -6.57
CA ALA A 175 -12.85 -14.56 -7.97
C ALA A 175 -11.61 -14.15 -8.80
N TYR A 176 -10.73 -13.28 -8.29
CA TYR A 176 -9.48 -12.95 -8.99
C TYR A 176 -8.54 -14.14 -9.09
N HIS A 177 -8.43 -14.96 -8.03
CA HIS A 177 -7.65 -16.19 -8.07
C HIS A 177 -8.14 -17.16 -9.15
N ASP A 178 -9.44 -17.34 -9.28
CA ASP A 178 -10.02 -18.23 -10.28
C ASP A 178 -9.82 -17.68 -11.70
N LEU A 179 -9.97 -16.37 -11.90
CA LEU A 179 -9.67 -15.71 -13.18
C LEU A 179 -8.21 -15.88 -13.60
N VAL A 180 -7.24 -15.79 -12.67
CA VAL A 180 -5.82 -16.06 -12.96
C VAL A 180 -5.62 -17.49 -13.47
N ARG A 181 -6.31 -18.47 -12.87
CA ARG A 181 -6.22 -19.88 -13.31
C ARG A 181 -6.83 -20.06 -14.71
N ASP A 182 -7.91 -19.36 -15.00
CA ASP A 182 -8.65 -19.45 -16.26
C ASP A 182 -7.99 -18.68 -17.41
N THR A 183 -7.13 -17.70 -17.12
CA THR A 183 -6.34 -17.02 -18.17
C THR A 183 -5.47 -17.97 -19.00
N GLY A 184 -5.20 -19.19 -18.53
CA GLY A 184 -4.42 -20.19 -19.28
C GLY A 184 -2.94 -19.86 -19.42
N ALA A 185 -2.46 -18.82 -18.72
CA ALA A 185 -1.04 -18.57 -18.51
C ALA A 185 -0.44 -19.74 -17.71
N ARG A 186 0.37 -20.55 -18.39
CA ARG A 186 1.22 -21.59 -17.76
C ARG A 186 2.61 -21.05 -17.52
#